data_AF-A0A436S8K9-F1
#
_entry.id   AF-A0A436S8K9-F1
#
_cell.length_a   1.000
_cell.length_b   1.000
_cell.length_c   1.000
_cell.angle_alpha   90.00
_cell.angle_beta   90.00
_cell.angle_gamma   90.00
#
_symmetry.space_group_name_H-M   'P 1'
#
loop_
_entity.id
_entity.type
_entity.pdbx_description
1 polymer ?
#
loop_
_entity_poly.entity_id
_entity_poly.type
_entity_poly.pdbx_seq_one_letter_code
_entity_poly.pdbx_strand_id
1 'polypeptide(L)'
;MNKIVEDMANRLLKRKPDGFGPLESRVLQSTLERTTITRDTNKAVAFHETYGDRVADAIARIGGSWSFILGFLAFLALWTAGNAWLLTRDAFDPYPFIFLNLVLSMLAAIQAPVIMMSQNRQTERDRIDAAHDYEVNLKAEIEIMALHEKLDELRHSEIIGMRDEILRMAEQIRRIDEKLSARSATE
;
A
#
# COMPACT_ATOMS: atom_id res chain seq x y z
N MET A 1 -3.33 -22.91 17.36
CA MET A 1 -3.13 -21.64 16.62
C MET A 1 -2.11 -21.80 15.49
N ASN A 2 -0.89 -22.29 15.73
CA ASN A 2 0.09 -22.53 14.64
C ASN A 2 -0.43 -23.42 13.50
N LYS A 3 -1.04 -24.58 13.83
CA LYS A 3 -1.65 -25.47 12.81
C LYS A 3 -2.80 -24.84 12.03
N ILE A 4 -3.53 -23.90 12.63
CA ILE A 4 -4.71 -23.27 12.00
C ILE A 4 -4.24 -22.28 10.94
N VAL A 5 -3.24 -21.46 11.29
CA VAL A 5 -2.64 -20.51 10.35
C VAL A 5 -1.92 -21.25 9.21
N GLU A 6 -1.20 -22.34 9.50
CA GLU A 6 -0.59 -23.20 8.48
C GLU A 6 -1.62 -23.86 7.54
N ASP A 7 -2.72 -24.38 8.08
CA ASP A 7 -3.77 -25.02 7.25
C ASP A 7 -4.52 -23.98 6.41
N MET A 8 -4.76 -22.77 6.95
CA MET A 8 -5.33 -21.65 6.21
C MET A 8 -4.40 -21.14 5.11
N ALA A 9 -3.09 -21.06 5.36
CA ALA A 9 -2.10 -20.69 4.34
C ALA A 9 -2.13 -21.64 3.14
N ASN A 10 -2.21 -22.94 3.40
CA ASN A 10 -2.33 -23.97 2.37
C ASN A 10 -3.65 -23.91 1.60
N ARG A 11 -4.76 -23.58 2.28
CA ARG A 11 -6.09 -23.45 1.66
C ARG A 11 -6.24 -22.17 0.82
N LEU A 12 -5.67 -21.04 1.26
CA LEU A 12 -5.84 -19.74 0.63
C LEU A 12 -4.97 -19.58 -0.63
N LEU A 13 -3.69 -19.96 -0.53
CA LEU A 13 -2.72 -19.74 -1.61
C LEU A 13 -2.75 -20.87 -2.67
N LYS A 14 -3.54 -21.93 -2.45
CA LYS A 14 -3.67 -23.12 -3.34
C LYS A 14 -2.32 -23.63 -3.87
N ARG A 15 -1.23 -23.43 -3.12
CA ARG A 15 0.14 -23.84 -3.45
C ARG A 15 0.69 -24.66 -2.30
N LYS A 16 1.43 -25.72 -2.64
CA LYS A 16 2.14 -26.54 -1.66
C LYS A 16 3.13 -25.68 -0.85
N PRO A 17 3.40 -26.03 0.41
CA PRO A 17 4.29 -25.27 1.29
C PRO A 17 5.72 -25.15 0.79
N ASP A 18 6.14 -25.99 -0.15
CA ASP A 18 7.47 -25.97 -0.76
C ASP A 18 7.63 -24.94 -1.90
N GLY A 19 6.57 -24.15 -2.19
CA GLY A 19 6.53 -23.20 -3.30
C GLY A 19 6.24 -21.74 -2.93
N PHE A 20 6.25 -21.42 -1.63
CA PHE A 20 6.03 -20.06 -1.16
C PHE A 20 7.21 -19.16 -1.51
N GLY A 21 6.92 -17.96 -2.03
CA GLY A 21 7.93 -16.94 -2.22
C GLY A 21 8.56 -16.52 -0.88
N PRO A 22 9.76 -15.92 -0.89
CA PRO A 22 10.41 -15.43 0.33
C PRO A 22 9.60 -14.36 1.07
N LEU A 23 8.66 -13.69 0.39
CA LEU A 23 7.71 -12.73 0.96
C LEU A 23 6.59 -13.42 1.73
N GLU A 24 5.92 -14.40 1.13
CA GLU A 24 4.80 -15.13 1.73
C GLU A 24 5.24 -15.88 3.00
N SER A 25 6.41 -16.51 2.95
CA SER A 25 6.99 -17.20 4.12
C SER A 25 7.24 -16.24 5.30
N ARG A 26 7.65 -15.00 5.01
CA ARG A 26 7.87 -13.97 6.03
C ARG A 26 6.56 -13.49 6.65
N VAL A 27 5.51 -13.30 5.85
CA VAL A 27 4.18 -12.93 6.35
C VAL A 27 3.68 -13.97 7.32
N LEU A 28 3.72 -15.24 6.91
CA LEU A 28 3.33 -16.38 7.72
C LEU A 28 4.06 -16.43 9.05
N GLN A 29 5.40 -16.28 9.02
CA GLN A 29 6.20 -16.25 10.22
C GLN A 29 5.86 -15.08 11.14
N SER A 30 5.67 -13.88 10.59
CA SER A 30 5.29 -12.69 11.39
C SER A 30 3.90 -12.79 12.03
N THR A 31 2.98 -13.52 11.39
CA THR A 31 1.63 -13.78 11.90
C THR A 31 1.67 -14.81 13.03
N LEU A 32 2.52 -15.83 12.91
CA LEU A 32 2.77 -16.82 13.96
C LEU A 32 3.44 -16.19 15.20
N GLU A 33 4.38 -15.27 14.98
CA GLU A 33 5.15 -14.60 16.04
C GLU A 33 4.42 -13.39 16.67
N ARG A 34 3.25 -12.98 16.14
CA ARG A 34 2.52 -11.75 16.55
C ARG A 34 3.40 -10.48 16.54
N THR A 35 4.41 -10.44 15.67
CA THR A 35 5.28 -9.28 15.51
C THR A 35 4.68 -8.31 14.50
N THR A 36 4.90 -7.01 14.67
CA THR A 36 4.43 -5.99 13.72
C THR A 36 5.26 -6.06 12.44
N ILE A 37 4.62 -6.13 11.27
CA ILE A 37 5.28 -5.92 9.97
C ILE A 37 5.46 -4.41 9.73
N THR A 38 5.80 -3.63 10.76
CA THR A 38 6.02 -2.20 10.56
C THR A 38 7.47 -2.01 10.14
N ARG A 39 7.73 -2.20 8.85
CA ARG A 39 9.01 -1.77 8.27
C ARG A 39 8.83 -0.34 7.79
N ASP A 40 9.66 0.55 8.28
CA ASP A 40 9.75 1.92 7.78
C ASP A 40 10.40 1.87 6.39
N THR A 41 9.59 1.74 5.34
CA THR A 41 10.05 1.64 3.93
C THR A 41 10.88 2.86 3.56
N ASN A 42 10.55 4.03 4.11
CA ASN A 42 11.31 5.27 3.91
C ASN A 42 12.78 5.17 4.36
N LYS A 43 13.08 4.47 5.47
CA LYS A 43 14.47 4.29 5.94
C LYS A 43 15.29 3.37 5.05
N ALA A 44 14.67 2.37 4.43
CA ALA A 44 15.36 1.46 3.52
C ALA A 44 15.72 2.15 2.20
N VAL A 45 14.88 3.06 1.72
CA VAL A 45 15.15 3.83 0.49
C VAL A 45 16.15 4.97 0.75
N ALA A 46 16.08 5.64 1.90
CA ALA A 46 17.00 6.73 2.25
C ALA A 46 18.48 6.30 2.32
N PHE A 47 18.76 5.02 2.55
CA PHE A 47 20.13 4.49 2.66
C PHE A 47 20.88 4.44 1.32
N HIS A 48 20.20 4.61 0.19
CA HIS A 48 20.76 4.49 -1.17
C HIS A 48 20.79 5.80 -1.96
N GLU A 49 20.43 6.95 -1.38
CA GLU A 49 20.43 8.23 -2.10
C GLU A 49 21.85 8.78 -2.32
N THR A 50 22.25 8.91 -3.58
CA THR A 50 23.52 9.53 -3.97
C THR A 50 23.37 11.06 -4.05
N TYR A 51 24.47 11.83 -4.00
CA TYR A 51 24.43 13.28 -4.19
C TYR A 51 23.75 13.72 -5.50
N GLY A 52 23.95 12.97 -6.59
CA GLY A 52 23.29 13.23 -7.88
C GLY A 52 21.76 13.07 -7.80
N ASP A 53 21.28 12.12 -7.00
CA ASP A 53 19.85 11.87 -6.81
C ASP A 53 19.15 13.06 -6.15
N ARG A 54 19.79 13.64 -5.13
CA ARG A 54 19.29 14.82 -4.41
C ARG A 54 19.20 16.04 -5.31
N VAL A 55 20.19 16.24 -6.19
CA VAL A 55 20.20 17.35 -7.16
C VAL A 55 19.11 17.15 -8.21
N ALA A 56 18.94 15.94 -8.74
CA ALA A 56 17.87 15.63 -9.69
C ALA A 56 16.47 15.85 -9.07
N ASP A 57 16.24 15.42 -7.82
CA ASP A 57 14.98 15.67 -7.09
C ASP A 57 14.72 17.16 -6.85
N ALA A 58 15.76 17.93 -6.56
CA ALA A 58 15.63 19.38 -6.41
C ALA A 58 15.25 20.04 -7.74
N ILE A 59 15.91 19.65 -8.84
CA ILE A 59 15.62 20.18 -10.18
C ILE A 59 14.21 19.79 -10.64
N ALA A 60 13.78 18.53 -10.43
CA ALA A 60 12.44 18.08 -10.79
C ALA A 60 11.34 18.85 -10.02
N ARG A 61 11.56 19.10 -8.72
CA ARG A 61 10.63 19.85 -7.87
C ARG A 61 10.52 21.32 -8.25
N ILE A 62 11.65 21.95 -8.59
CA ILE A 62 11.68 23.35 -9.03
C ILE A 62 11.07 23.48 -10.43
N GLY A 63 11.45 22.58 -11.36
CA GLY A 63 10.96 22.58 -12.74
C GLY A 63 9.47 22.26 -12.87
N GLY A 64 8.88 21.53 -11.92
CA GLY A 64 7.45 21.18 -11.91
C GLY A 64 6.53 22.26 -11.33
N SER A 65 7.04 23.38 -10.81
CA SER A 65 6.21 24.42 -10.22
C SER A 65 5.65 25.40 -11.25
N TRP A 66 4.36 25.74 -11.12
CA TRP A 66 3.72 26.82 -11.89
C TRP A 66 4.43 28.17 -11.77
N SER A 67 4.99 28.47 -10.59
CA SER A 67 5.75 29.72 -10.38
C SER A 67 7.05 29.77 -11.20
N PHE A 68 7.71 28.63 -11.40
CA PHE A 68 8.92 28.53 -12.20
C PHE A 68 8.62 28.72 -13.69
N ILE A 69 7.55 28.08 -14.18
CA ILE A 69 7.10 28.24 -15.58
C ILE A 69 6.81 29.71 -15.90
N LEU A 70 6.05 30.39 -15.04
CA LEU A 70 5.71 31.81 -15.22
C LEU A 70 6.95 32.72 -15.14
N GLY A 71 7.85 32.47 -14.18
CA GLY A 71 9.12 33.20 -14.07
C GLY A 71 10.03 33.01 -15.28
N PHE A 72 10.11 31.78 -15.80
CA PHE A 72 10.88 31.46 -17.00
C PHE A 72 10.32 32.16 -18.25
N LEU A 73 8.99 32.15 -18.42
CA LEU A 73 8.33 32.90 -19.51
C LEU A 73 8.55 34.41 -19.40
N ALA A 74 8.48 34.96 -18.19
CA ALA A 74 8.77 36.38 -17.95
C ALA A 74 10.24 36.72 -18.28
N PHE A 75 11.18 35.85 -17.92
CA PHE A 75 12.59 36.00 -18.28
C PHE A 75 12.80 35.98 -19.80
N LEU A 76 12.17 35.04 -20.52
CA LEU A 76 12.26 34.97 -21.98
C LEU A 76 11.67 36.23 -22.63
N ALA A 77 10.53 36.72 -22.14
CA ALA A 77 9.91 37.94 -22.63
C ALA A 77 10.81 39.17 -22.39
N LEU A 78 11.41 39.28 -21.20
CA LEU A 78 12.32 40.37 -20.85
C LEU A 78 13.61 40.32 -21.69
N TRP A 79 14.19 39.12 -21.89
CA TRP A 79 15.37 38.93 -22.74
C TRP A 79 15.10 39.33 -24.18
N THR A 80 13.96 38.89 -24.72
CA THR A 80 13.53 39.21 -26.08
C THR A 80 13.29 40.70 -26.25
N ALA A 81 12.53 41.33 -25.32
CA ALA A 81 12.26 42.76 -25.34
C ALA A 81 13.53 43.61 -25.17
N GLY A 82 14.43 43.18 -24.28
CA GLY A 82 15.73 43.82 -24.03
C GLY A 82 16.63 43.79 -25.27
N ASN A 83 16.76 42.62 -25.92
CA ASN A 83 17.54 42.51 -27.15
C ASN A 83 16.88 43.22 -28.34
N ALA A 84 15.55 43.21 -28.45
CA ALA A 84 14.83 43.95 -29.48
C ALA A 84 15.00 45.47 -29.35
N TRP A 85 15.01 46.00 -28.11
CA TRP A 85 15.29 47.41 -27.85
C TRP A 85 16.77 47.76 -28.06
N LEU A 86 17.67 46.83 -27.73
CA LEU A 86 19.11 47.00 -27.95
C LEU A 86 19.49 46.90 -29.44
N LEU A 87 18.66 46.24 -30.27
CA LEU A 87 18.85 46.15 -31.73
C LEU A 87 18.84 47.52 -32.41
N THR A 88 18.29 48.55 -31.76
CA THR A 88 18.36 49.94 -32.25
C THR A 88 19.71 50.61 -31.99
N ARG A 89 20.63 49.98 -31.23
CA ARG A 89 21.93 50.57 -30.85
C ARG A 89 23.14 49.64 -31.01
N ASP A 90 23.02 48.35 -30.69
CA ASP A 90 23.95 47.24 -31.00
C ASP A 90 23.48 46.01 -30.19
N ALA A 91 22.65 45.13 -30.78
CA ALA A 91 22.09 43.99 -30.05
C ALA A 91 23.13 42.91 -29.73
N PHE A 92 23.06 42.36 -28.51
CA PHE A 92 23.88 41.25 -28.05
C PHE A 92 23.48 39.91 -28.69
N ASP A 93 22.17 39.67 -28.85
CA ASP A 93 21.60 38.50 -29.55
C ASP A 93 20.50 38.96 -30.53
N PRO A 94 20.87 39.37 -31.76
CA PRO A 94 19.91 39.83 -32.78
C PRO A 94 18.93 38.73 -33.20
N TYR A 95 17.73 39.11 -33.65
CA TYR A 95 16.78 38.18 -34.26
C TYR A 95 17.49 37.41 -35.39
N PRO A 96 17.51 36.06 -35.39
CA PRO A 96 16.56 35.13 -34.77
C PRO A 96 16.92 34.55 -33.37
N PHE A 97 17.74 35.22 -32.57
CA PHE A 97 18.14 34.83 -31.20
C PHE A 97 18.89 33.48 -31.12
N ILE A 98 20.04 33.39 -31.79
CA ILE A 98 20.82 32.15 -31.89
C ILE A 98 21.35 31.73 -30.52
N PHE A 99 21.77 32.68 -29.69
CA PHE A 99 22.31 32.36 -28.37
C PHE A 99 21.22 31.83 -27.44
N LEU A 100 20.07 32.49 -27.41
CA LEU A 100 18.91 32.01 -26.65
C LEU A 100 18.49 30.61 -27.11
N ASN A 101 18.44 30.38 -28.42
CA ASN A 101 18.10 29.08 -28.99
C ASN A 101 19.07 27.98 -28.51
N LEU A 102 20.38 28.24 -28.58
CA LEU A 102 21.41 27.32 -28.12
C LEU A 102 21.22 26.94 -26.64
N VAL A 103 21.01 27.94 -25.78
CA VAL A 103 20.80 27.72 -24.34
C VAL A 103 19.54 26.90 -24.09
N LEU A 104 18.42 27.21 -24.77
CA LEU A 104 17.17 26.46 -24.66
C LEU A 104 17.33 25.01 -25.12
N SER A 105 18.04 24.76 -26.22
CA SER A 105 18.32 23.41 -26.70
C SER A 105 19.17 22.60 -25.71
N MET A 106 20.21 23.20 -25.13
CA MET A 106 21.02 22.54 -24.10
C MET A 106 20.21 22.24 -22.84
N LEU A 107 19.36 23.18 -22.41
CA LEU A 107 18.48 23.01 -21.26
C LEU A 107 17.50 21.85 -21.49
N ALA A 108 16.84 21.81 -22.65
CA ALA A 108 15.91 20.76 -23.02
C ALA A 108 16.59 19.38 -23.11
N ALA A 109 17.82 19.32 -23.65
CA ALA A 109 18.58 18.08 -23.76
C ALA A 109 18.91 17.44 -22.40
N ILE A 110 19.20 18.27 -21.38
CA ILE A 110 19.47 17.79 -20.01
C ILE A 110 18.18 17.50 -19.24
N GLN A 111 17.06 18.17 -19.57
CA GLN A 111 15.78 17.97 -18.88
C GLN A 111 15.26 16.54 -18.99
N ALA A 112 15.24 15.94 -20.18
CA ALA A 112 14.64 14.62 -20.36
C ALA A 112 15.32 13.51 -19.52
N PRO A 113 16.67 13.38 -19.48
CA PRO A 113 17.35 12.44 -18.59
C PRO A 113 17.11 12.71 -17.11
N VAL A 114 17.11 13.98 -16.68
CA VAL A 114 16.87 14.33 -15.27
C VAL A 114 15.45 13.96 -14.84
N ILE A 115 14.46 14.23 -15.70
CA ILE A 115 13.07 13.82 -15.47
C ILE A 115 12.97 12.29 -15.43
N MET A 116 13.59 11.58 -16.37
CA MET A 116 13.60 10.10 -16.37
C MET A 116 14.28 9.52 -15.13
N MET A 117 15.38 10.11 -14.65
CA MET A 117 16.05 9.68 -13.42
C MET A 117 15.13 9.87 -12.20
N SER A 118 14.44 11.02 -12.12
CA SER A 118 13.46 11.29 -11.07
C SER A 118 12.27 10.33 -11.15
N GLN A 119 11.77 10.01 -12.35
CA GLN A 119 10.67 9.08 -12.58
C GLN A 119 11.06 7.65 -12.22
N ASN A 120 12.21 7.16 -12.67
CA ASN A 120 12.70 5.82 -12.31
C ASN A 120 12.79 5.63 -10.79
N ARG A 121 13.23 6.66 -10.06
CA ARG A 121 13.29 6.63 -8.59
C ARG A 121 11.90 6.62 -7.94
N GLN A 122 10.95 7.40 -8.46
CA GLN A 122 9.56 7.36 -7.98
C GLN A 122 8.93 5.98 -8.21
N THR A 123 9.09 5.42 -9.41
CA THR A 123 8.58 4.07 -9.75
C THR A 123 9.15 2.99 -8.83
N GLU A 124 10.44 3.07 -8.48
CA GLU A 124 11.04 2.09 -7.56
C GLU A 124 10.48 2.22 -6.14
N ARG A 125 10.23 3.45 -5.66
CA ARG A 125 9.55 3.67 -4.37
C ARG A 125 8.13 3.12 -4.41
N ASP A 126 7.36 3.46 -5.44
CA ASP A 126 5.99 3.01 -5.63
C ASP A 126 5.92 1.47 -5.66
N ARG A 127 6.93 0.81 -6.27
CA ARG A 127 7.03 -0.65 -6.29
C ARG A 127 7.30 -1.24 -4.90
N ILE A 128 8.17 -0.62 -4.11
CA ILE A 128 8.48 -1.07 -2.74
C ILE A 128 7.25 -0.89 -1.85
N ASP A 129 6.58 0.26 -1.93
CA ASP A 129 5.39 0.55 -1.14
C ASP A 129 4.23 -0.39 -1.54
N ALA A 130 4.00 -0.63 -2.83
CA ALA A 130 3.01 -1.60 -3.29
C ALA A 130 3.30 -3.03 -2.82
N ALA A 131 4.57 -3.45 -2.79
CA ALA A 131 4.96 -4.75 -2.24
C ALA A 131 4.71 -4.84 -0.73
N HIS A 132 4.93 -3.74 0.00
CA HIS A 132 4.65 -3.67 1.42
C HIS A 132 3.15 -3.68 1.74
N ASP A 133 2.35 -2.91 0.99
CA ASP A 133 0.90 -2.90 1.11
C ASP A 133 0.30 -4.28 0.84
N TYR A 134 0.83 -5.00 -0.16
CA TYR A 134 0.47 -6.39 -0.42
C TYR A 134 0.77 -7.30 0.79
N GLU A 135 1.94 -7.14 1.41
CA GLU A 135 2.36 -7.89 2.61
C GLU A 135 1.39 -7.67 3.79
N VAL A 136 1.04 -6.41 4.05
CA VAL A 136 0.11 -6.01 5.11
C VAL A 136 -1.30 -6.53 4.83
N ASN A 137 -1.78 -6.39 3.60
CA ASN A 137 -3.12 -6.84 3.22
C ASN A 137 -3.26 -8.37 3.34
N LEU A 138 -2.24 -9.11 2.90
CA LEU A 138 -2.21 -10.57 3.05
C LEU A 138 -2.23 -10.98 4.52
N LYS A 139 -1.48 -10.29 5.39
CA LYS A 139 -1.52 -10.54 6.84
C LYS A 139 -2.92 -10.28 7.41
N ALA A 140 -3.53 -9.14 7.05
CA ALA A 140 -4.86 -8.78 7.52
C ALA A 140 -5.91 -9.82 7.08
N GLU A 141 -5.82 -10.32 5.84
CA GLU A 141 -6.70 -11.38 5.33
C GLU A 141 -6.58 -12.67 6.16
N ILE A 142 -5.34 -13.10 6.45
CA ILE A 142 -5.08 -14.28 7.30
C ILE A 142 -5.64 -14.09 8.71
N GLU A 143 -5.43 -12.92 9.33
CA GLU A 143 -5.92 -12.64 10.67
C GLU A 143 -7.46 -12.60 10.74
N ILE A 144 -8.12 -12.01 9.73
CA ILE A 144 -9.59 -11.97 9.64
C ILE A 144 -10.17 -13.39 9.53
N MET A 145 -9.57 -14.25 8.70
CA MET A 145 -10.03 -15.63 8.59
C MET A 145 -9.83 -16.42 9.87
N ALA A 146 -8.67 -16.27 10.53
CA ALA A 146 -8.43 -16.92 11.81
C ALA A 146 -9.44 -16.47 12.88
N LEU A 147 -9.86 -15.20 12.84
CA LEU A 147 -10.97 -14.70 13.67
C LEU A 147 -12.31 -15.32 13.30
N HIS A 148 -12.59 -15.49 12.00
CA HIS A 148 -13.82 -16.10 11.51
C HIS A 148 -13.95 -17.56 11.97
N GLU A 149 -12.89 -18.36 11.83
CA GLU A 149 -12.89 -19.76 12.28
C GLU A 149 -13.08 -19.88 13.80
N LYS A 150 -12.44 -19.00 14.58
CA LYS A 150 -12.64 -18.96 16.03
C LYS A 150 -14.08 -18.55 16.39
N LEU A 151 -14.68 -17.65 15.63
CA LEU A 151 -16.07 -17.26 15.79
C LEU A 151 -17.01 -18.43 15.49
N ASP A 152 -16.75 -19.18 14.41
CA ASP A 152 -17.52 -20.36 14.03
C ASP A 152 -17.42 -21.47 15.10
N GLU A 153 -16.24 -21.70 15.66
CA GLU A 153 -16.03 -22.66 16.75
C GLU A 153 -16.86 -22.28 18.00
N LEU A 154 -16.82 -21.00 18.39
CA LEU A 154 -17.62 -20.49 19.50
C LEU A 154 -19.12 -20.62 19.23
N ARG A 155 -19.57 -20.23 18.03
CA ARG A 155 -20.98 -20.35 17.62
C ARG A 155 -21.45 -21.80 17.62
N HIS A 156 -20.61 -22.72 17.13
CA HIS A 156 -20.93 -24.14 17.15
C HIS A 156 -21.07 -24.68 18.58
N SER A 157 -20.16 -24.31 19.47
CA SER A 157 -20.22 -24.66 20.88
C SER A 157 -21.48 -24.11 21.58
N GLU A 158 -21.85 -22.85 21.31
CA GLU A 158 -23.07 -22.24 21.84
C GLU A 158 -24.33 -22.94 21.32
N ILE A 159 -24.37 -23.28 20.03
CA ILE A 159 -25.51 -24.00 19.42
C ILE A 159 -25.68 -25.39 20.05
N ILE A 160 -24.60 -26.12 20.28
CA ILE A 160 -24.65 -27.42 20.97
C ILE A 160 -25.16 -27.24 22.41
N GLY A 161 -24.65 -26.23 23.13
CA GLY A 161 -25.11 -25.94 24.49
C GLY A 161 -26.61 -25.62 24.57
N MET A 162 -27.11 -24.75 23.68
CA MET A 162 -28.53 -24.42 23.58
C MET A 162 -29.38 -25.65 23.24
N ARG A 163 -28.90 -26.53 22.36
CA ARG A 163 -29.60 -27.77 22.01
C ARG A 163 -29.77 -28.69 23.23
N ASP A 164 -28.73 -28.85 24.03
CA ASP A 164 -28.77 -29.68 25.24
C ASP A 164 -29.74 -29.10 26.29
N GLU A 165 -29.79 -27.77 26.43
CA GLU A 165 -30.77 -27.10 27.29
C GLU A 165 -32.21 -27.34 26.82
N ILE A 166 -32.47 -27.24 25.52
CA ILE A 166 -33.80 -27.53 24.94
C ILE A 166 -34.22 -28.97 25.22
N LEU A 167 -33.33 -29.95 25.03
CA LEU A 167 -33.62 -31.36 25.30
C LEU A 167 -33.92 -31.61 26.79
N ARG A 168 -33.19 -30.95 27.70
CA ARG A 168 -33.46 -31.03 29.15
C ARG A 168 -34.82 -30.45 29.50
N MET A 169 -35.17 -29.29 28.94
CA MET A 169 -36.50 -28.69 29.14
C MET A 169 -37.62 -29.59 28.62
N ALA A 170 -37.45 -30.20 27.45
CA ALA A 170 -38.43 -31.13 26.89
C ALA A 170 -38.68 -32.35 27.79
N GLU A 171 -37.61 -32.94 28.35
CA GLU A 171 -37.74 -34.06 29.29
C GLU A 171 -38.38 -33.65 30.62
N GLN A 172 -38.09 -32.44 31.13
CA GLN A 172 -38.77 -31.91 32.31
C GLN A 172 -40.27 -31.73 32.08
N ILE A 173 -40.67 -31.20 30.92
CA ILE A 173 -42.09 -31.06 30.54
C ILE A 173 -42.75 -32.45 30.50
N ARG A 174 -42.12 -33.44 29.85
CA ARG A 174 -42.65 -34.81 29.77
C ARG A 174 -42.87 -35.41 31.16
N ARG A 175 -41.91 -35.24 32.08
CA ARG A 175 -42.05 -35.73 33.46
C ARG A 175 -43.15 -35.02 34.23
N ILE A 176 -43.36 -33.72 33.99
CA ILE A 176 -44.46 -32.97 34.62
C ILE A 176 -45.81 -33.50 34.11
N ASP A 177 -45.91 -33.75 32.81
CA ASP A 177 -47.12 -34.29 32.17
C ASP A 177 -47.46 -35.71 32.66
N GLU A 178 -46.47 -36.59 32.76
CA GLU A 178 -46.62 -37.94 33.32
C GLU A 178 -47.12 -37.89 34.78
N LYS A 179 -46.56 -36.98 35.60
CA LYS A 179 -47.00 -36.80 36.99
C LYS A 179 -48.42 -36.24 37.10
N LEU A 180 -48.80 -35.30 36.24
CA LEU A 180 -50.14 -34.74 36.19
C LEU A 180 -51.17 -35.81 35.80
N SER A 181 -50.86 -36.58 34.76
CA SER A 181 -51.70 -37.68 34.27
C SER A 181 -51.88 -38.79 35.31
N ALA A 182 -50.81 -39.17 36.02
CA ALA A 182 -50.88 -40.13 37.13
C ALA A 182 -51.75 -39.62 38.29
N ARG A 183 -51.70 -38.33 38.59
CA ARG A 183 -52.47 -37.70 39.67
C ARG A 183 -53.97 -37.63 39.33
N SER A 184 -54.32 -37.34 38.08
CA SER A 184 -55.71 -37.34 37.60
C SER A 184 -56.33 -38.74 37.48
N ALA A 185 -55.53 -39.80 37.42
CA ALA A 185 -56.03 -41.18 37.38
C ALA A 185 -56.30 -41.75 38.79
N THR A 186 -55.84 -41.07 39.85
CA THR A 186 -56.02 -41.45 41.25
C THR A 186 -57.10 -40.66 42.00
N GLU A 187 -57.64 -39.60 41.38
CA GLU A 187 -58.83 -38.85 41.85
C GLU A 187 -60.09 -39.37 41.13
#